data_AF-A0A9W8F612-F1
#
_entry.id   AF-A0A9W8F612-F1
#
_cell.length_a   1.000
_cell.length_b   1.000
_cell.length_c   1.000
_cell.angle_alpha   90.00
_cell.angle_beta   90.00
_cell.angle_gamma   90.00
#
_symmetry.space_group_name_H-M   'P 1'
#
loop_
_entity.id
_entity.type
_entity.pdbx_description
1 polymer ?
#
loop_
_entity_poly.entity_id
_entity_poly.type
_entity_poly.pdbx_seq_one_letter_code
_entity_poly.pdbx_strand_id
1 'polypeptide(L)'
;EWLDHVNLRHVATQFCGYASATVYLSAYIPQLVENYRSKSTEGLSMLMFILVILANTTFCLSVLTFQKPTYEYLRKYASWLLGASGTIWLELAVLYQFYCYRNNYRHYHSTGSSSSIAV
;
A
#
# COMPACT_ATOMS: atom_id res chain seq x y z
N GLU A 1 6.94 -39.05 12.36
CA GLU A 1 7.22 -38.96 10.92
C GLU A 1 6.16 -38.21 10.12
N TRP A 2 4.95 -38.75 9.87
CA TRP A 2 3.99 -38.06 8.97
C TRP A 2 3.52 -36.68 9.48
N LEU A 3 3.29 -36.55 10.79
CA LEU A 3 2.93 -35.28 11.44
C LEU A 3 4.06 -34.24 11.39
N ASP A 4 5.32 -34.68 11.43
CA ASP A 4 6.49 -33.79 11.41
C ASP A 4 6.67 -33.14 10.04
N HIS A 5 6.47 -33.90 8.96
CA HIS A 5 6.52 -33.37 7.59
C HIS A 5 5.41 -32.36 7.31
N VAL A 6 4.20 -32.58 7.83
CA VAL A 6 3.07 -31.65 7.66
C VAL A 6 3.31 -30.36 8.43
N ASN A 7 3.74 -30.46 9.70
CA ASN A 7 4.05 -29.29 10.53
C ASN A 7 5.20 -28.46 9.95
N LEU A 8 6.27 -29.10 9.47
CA LEU A 8 7.41 -28.41 8.86
C LEU A 8 6.98 -27.60 7.63
N ARG A 9 6.10 -28.16 6.79
CA ARG A 9 5.57 -27.46 5.61
C ARG A 9 4.73 -26.24 5.99
N HIS A 10 3.88 -26.35 7.01
CA HIS A 10 3.08 -25.21 7.48
C HIS A 10 3.93 -24.08 8.04
N VAL A 11 4.95 -24.40 8.85
CA VAL A 11 5.88 -23.40 9.40
C VAL A 11 6.70 -22.75 8.29
N ALA A 12 7.21 -23.53 7.34
CA ALA A 12 7.95 -23.00 6.20
C ALA A 12 7.09 -22.06 5.34
N THR A 13 5.83 -22.41 5.07
CA THR A 13 4.91 -21.53 4.33
C THR A 13 4.65 -20.21 5.05
N GLN A 14 4.47 -20.24 6.38
CA GLN A 14 4.28 -19.00 7.15
C GLN A 14 5.53 -18.11 7.09
N PHE A 15 6.71 -18.69 7.32
CA PHE A 15 7.97 -17.95 7.28
C PHE A 15 8.23 -17.33 5.91
N CYS A 16 8.08 -18.12 4.84
CA CYS A 16 8.22 -17.62 3.47
C CYS A 16 7.19 -16.53 3.15
N GLY A 17 5.95 -16.64 3.65
CA GLY A 17 4.92 -15.62 3.47
C GLY A 17 5.27 -14.29 4.14
N TYR A 18 5.79 -14.33 5.37
CA TYR A 18 6.28 -13.12 6.05
C TYR A 18 7.50 -12.53 5.34
N ALA A 19 8.47 -13.36 4.96
CA ALA A 19 9.65 -12.90 4.24
C ALA A 19 9.29 -12.26 2.90
N SER A 20 8.39 -12.87 2.12
CA SER A 20 7.92 -12.31 0.86
C SER A 20 7.18 -10.98 1.07
N ALA A 21 6.35 -10.87 2.12
CA ALA A 21 5.65 -9.63 2.42
C ALA A 21 6.64 -8.51 2.76
N THR A 22 7.66 -8.78 3.58
CA THR A 22 8.69 -7.79 3.92
C THR A 22 9.49 -7.35 2.70
N VAL A 23 9.96 -8.29 1.87
CA VAL A 23 10.71 -7.97 0.65
C VAL A 23 9.85 -7.16 -0.32
N TYR A 24 8.61 -7.59 -0.54
CA TYR A 24 7.65 -6.89 -1.40
C TYR A 24 7.46 -5.44 -0.93
N LEU A 25 7.10 -5.22 0.34
CA LEU A 25 6.89 -3.88 0.89
C LEU A 25 8.16 -3.01 0.81
N SER A 26 9.34 -3.61 1.06
CA SER A 26 10.62 -2.89 0.97
C SER A 26 10.93 -2.42 -0.46
N ALA A 27 10.50 -3.17 -1.49
CA ALA A 27 10.72 -2.82 -2.89
C ALA A 27 9.89 -1.61 -3.35
N TYR A 28 8.86 -1.20 -2.60
CA TYR A 28 8.07 0.00 -2.89
C TYR A 28 8.67 1.28 -2.30
N ILE A 29 9.57 1.18 -1.32
CA ILE A 29 10.21 2.34 -0.68
C ILE A 29 11.01 3.17 -1.70
N PRO A 30 11.81 2.59 -2.62
CA PRO A 30 12.51 3.36 -3.64
C PRO A 30 11.56 4.20 -4.52
N GLN A 31 10.40 3.65 -4.88
CA GLN A 31 9.40 4.39 -5.67
C GLN A 31 8.82 5.58 -4.90
N LEU A 32 8.57 5.41 -3.59
CA LEU A 32 8.09 6.49 -2.72
C LEU A 32 9.13 7.61 -2.54
N VAL A 33 10.42 7.25 -2.47
CA VAL A 33 11.53 8.20 -2.33
C VAL A 33 11.75 8.99 -3.62
N GLU A 34 11.67 8.35 -4.78
CA GLU A 34 11.78 9.01 -6.08
C GLU A 34 10.66 10.06 -6.26
N ASN A 35 9.42 9.68 -5.96
CA ASN A 35 8.27 10.60 -5.96
C ASN A 35 8.46 11.77 -4.99
N TYR A 36 9.08 11.53 -3.82
CA TYR A 36 9.39 12.58 -2.87
C TYR A 36 10.46 13.55 -3.37
N ARG A 37 11.51 13.03 -4.03
CA ARG A 37 12.63 13.83 -4.56
C ARG A 37 12.23 14.66 -5.77
N SER A 38 11.45 14.08 -6.68
CA SER A 38 11.04 14.75 -7.92
C SER A 38 9.97 15.83 -7.69
N LYS A 39 9.28 15.82 -6.53
CA LYS A 39 8.18 16.76 -6.17
C LYS A 39 7.06 16.84 -7.22
N SER A 40 7.06 15.92 -8.18
CA SER A 40 6.11 15.78 -9.27
C SER A 40 5.69 14.34 -9.32
N THR A 41 4.39 14.13 -9.51
CA THR A 41 3.76 12.83 -9.69
C THR A 41 3.28 12.68 -11.14
N GLU A 42 3.94 13.34 -12.10
CA GLU A 42 3.67 13.17 -13.53
C GLU A 42 3.91 11.71 -13.94
N GLY A 43 2.87 11.07 -14.49
CA GLY A 43 2.91 9.68 -14.95
C GLY A 43 2.29 8.64 -14.01
N LEU A 44 1.90 9.01 -12.78
CA LEU A 44 1.25 8.09 -11.84
C LEU A 44 -0.29 8.24 -11.88
N SER A 45 -1.01 7.12 -12.04
CA SER A 45 -2.48 7.11 -12.10
C SER A 45 -3.10 7.03 -10.71
N MET A 46 -3.75 8.12 -10.26
CA MET A 46 -4.45 8.17 -8.96
C MET A 46 -5.50 7.06 -8.79
N LEU A 47 -6.18 6.68 -9.88
CA LEU A 47 -7.18 5.62 -9.86
C LEU A 47 -6.59 4.26 -9.50
N MET A 48 -5.36 3.96 -9.93
CA MET A 48 -4.71 2.69 -9.61
C MET A 48 -4.53 2.53 -8.09
N PHE A 49 -4.07 3.59 -7.41
CA PHE A 49 -3.87 3.60 -5.97
C PHE A 49 -5.18 3.40 -5.19
N ILE A 50 -6.24 4.11 -5.61
CA ILE A 50 -7.57 3.97 -4.99
C ILE A 50 -8.11 2.54 -5.16
N LEU A 51 -7.95 1.96 -6.36
CA LEU A 51 -8.37 0.58 -6.62
C LEU A 51 -7.56 -0.44 -5.80
N VAL A 52 -6.26 -0.23 -5.63
CA VAL A 52 -5.42 -1.11 -4.79
C VAL A 52 -5.83 -1.02 -3.32
N ILE A 53 -6.10 0.19 -2.79
CA ILE A 53 -6.61 0.36 -1.43
C ILE A 53 -7.95 -0.34 -1.27
N LEU A 54 -8.87 -0.15 -2.21
CA LEU A 54 -10.19 -0.78 -2.18
C LEU A 54 -10.06 -2.31 -2.17
N ALA A 55 -9.27 -2.87 -3.08
CA ALA A 55 -9.06 -4.31 -3.20
C ALA A 55 -8.49 -4.91 -1.90
N ASN A 56 -7.44 -4.31 -1.34
CA ASN A 56 -6.82 -4.80 -0.10
C ASN A 56 -7.74 -4.61 1.11
N THR A 57 -8.54 -3.54 1.15
CA THR A 57 -9.52 -3.31 2.22
C THR A 57 -10.64 -4.34 2.16
N THR A 58 -11.17 -4.63 0.96
CA THR A 58 -12.17 -5.68 0.76
C THR A 58 -11.61 -7.06 1.10
N PHE A 59 -10.34 -7.34 0.79
CA PHE A 59 -9.68 -8.58 1.22
C PHE A 59 -9.61 -8.71 2.74
N CYS A 60 -9.12 -7.69 3.45
CA CYS A 60 -9.08 -7.67 4.91
C CYS A 60 -10.48 -7.85 5.51
N LEU A 61 -11.49 -7.16 4.97
CA LEU A 61 -12.87 -7.28 5.41
C LEU A 61 -13.42 -8.69 5.17
N SER A 62 -13.11 -9.31 4.03
CA SER A 62 -13.51 -10.69 3.72
C SER A 62 -12.96 -11.66 4.75
N VAL A 63 -11.67 -11.56 5.09
CA VAL A 63 -11.03 -12.41 6.11
C VAL A 63 -11.65 -12.23 7.50
N LEU A 64 -12.10 -11.01 7.84
CA LEU A 64 -12.74 -10.73 9.13
C LEU A 64 -14.21 -11.14 9.20
N THR A 65 -14.92 -11.15 8.07
CA THR A 65 -16.36 -11.46 7.98
C THR A 65 -16.63 -12.93 7.68
N PHE A 66 -15.70 -13.64 7.02
CA PHE A 66 -15.81 -15.08 6.81
C PHE A 66 -15.48 -15.85 8.09
N GLN A 67 -16.52 -16.46 8.66
CA GLN A 67 -16.49 -17.29 9.88
C GLN A 67 -16.16 -16.52 11.17
N LYS A 68 -16.46 -17.12 12.33
CA LYS A 68 -16.07 -16.55 13.63
C LYS A 68 -14.54 -16.40 13.61
N PRO A 69 -13.98 -15.19 13.78
CA PRO A 69 -12.54 -14.94 13.72
C PRO A 69 -11.87 -15.65 14.90
N THR A 70 -11.56 -16.93 14.69
CA THR A 70 -10.86 -17.75 15.66
C THR A 70 -9.37 -17.43 15.52
N TYR A 71 -8.66 -17.36 16.64
CA TYR A 71 -7.23 -17.03 16.67
C TYR A 71 -6.41 -17.88 15.67
N GLU A 72 -6.73 -19.17 15.56
CA GLU A 72 -6.07 -20.09 14.62
C GLU A 72 -6.30 -19.75 13.14
N TYR A 73 -7.51 -19.31 12.79
CA TYR A 73 -7.85 -18.87 11.43
C TYR A 73 -7.08 -17.59 11.08
N LEU A 74 -7.08 -16.62 12.01
CA LEU A 74 -6.38 -15.35 11.80
C LEU A 74 -4.86 -15.56 11.68
N ARG A 75 -4.28 -16.42 12.50
CA ARG A 75 -2.85 -16.79 12.43
C ARG A 75 -2.50 -17.43 11.09
N LYS A 76 -3.39 -18.24 10.51
CA LYS A 76 -3.17 -18.84 9.19
C LYS A 76 -3.04 -17.80 8.09
N TYR A 77 -3.85 -16.74 8.12
CA TYR A 77 -3.83 -15.65 7.14
C TYR A 77 -2.97 -14.44 7.57
N ALA A 78 -2.28 -14.51 8.70
CA ALA A 78 -1.59 -13.35 9.28
C ALA A 78 -0.48 -12.80 8.38
N SER A 79 0.26 -13.65 7.66
CA SER A 79 1.26 -13.21 6.67
C SER A 79 0.62 -12.43 5.50
N TRP A 80 -0.54 -12.88 5.02
CA TRP A 80 -1.31 -12.20 3.98
C TRP A 80 -1.94 -10.89 4.47
N LEU A 81 -2.47 -10.86 5.70
CA LEU A 81 -2.99 -9.64 6.32
C LEU A 81 -1.90 -8.60 6.57
N LEU A 82 -0.70 -9.03 6.94
CA LEU A 82 0.45 -8.15 7.09
C LEU A 82 0.82 -7.51 5.74
N GLY A 83 0.88 -8.31 4.67
CA GLY A 83 1.15 -7.81 3.32
C GLY A 83 0.08 -6.83 2.82
N ALA A 84 -1.20 -7.18 2.99
CA ALA A 84 -2.31 -6.32 2.60
C ALA A 84 -2.35 -5.00 3.39
N SER A 85 -2.15 -5.05 4.71
CA SER A 85 -2.12 -3.85 5.56
C SER A 85 -0.92 -2.95 5.25
N GLY A 86 0.27 -3.53 5.02
CA GLY A 86 1.45 -2.78 4.59
C GLY A 86 1.23 -2.11 3.23
N THR A 87 0.57 -2.80 2.29
CA THR A 87 0.23 -2.24 0.98
C THR A 87 -0.70 -1.04 1.14
N ILE A 88 -1.79 -1.17 1.90
CA ILE A 88 -2.71 -0.03 2.17
C ILE A 88 -1.95 1.17 2.75
N TRP A 89 -1.07 0.95 3.72
CA TRP A 89 -0.28 2.03 4.32
C TRP A 89 0.64 2.74 3.33
N LEU A 90 1.30 2.00 2.44
CA LEU A 90 2.17 2.56 1.41
C LEU A 90 1.38 3.37 0.38
N GLU A 91 0.24 2.85 -0.09
CA GLU A 91 -0.59 3.56 -1.05
C GLU A 91 -1.19 4.84 -0.46
N LEU A 92 -1.54 4.83 0.83
CA LEU A 92 -1.94 6.04 1.55
C LEU A 92 -0.81 7.08 1.63
N ALA A 93 0.43 6.65 1.83
CA ALA A 93 1.59 7.54 1.84
C ALA A 93 1.81 8.19 0.45
N VAL A 94 1.64 7.44 -0.63
CA VAL A 94 1.70 7.97 -2.00
C VAL A 94 0.54 8.95 -2.26
N LEU A 95 -0.69 8.61 -1.86
CA LEU A 95 -1.86 9.50 -1.97
C LEU A 95 -1.66 10.82 -1.19
N TYR A 96 -1.05 10.74 -0.01
CA TYR A 96 -0.68 11.92 0.76
C TYR A 96 0.33 12.82 0.01
N GLN A 97 1.39 12.22 -0.55
CA GLN A 97 2.35 12.95 -1.39
C GLN A 97 1.66 13.65 -2.57
N PHE A 98 0.75 12.96 -3.26
CA PHE A 98 -0.07 13.53 -4.34
C PHE A 98 -0.88 14.75 -3.90
N TYR A 99 -1.55 14.67 -2.74
CA TYR A 99 -2.34 15.78 -2.22
C TYR A 99 -1.46 17.01 -1.92
N CYS A 100 -0.32 16.80 -1.25
CA CYS A 100 0.62 17.87 -0.93
C CYS A 100 1.22 18.52 -2.19
N TYR A 101 1.66 17.73 -3.18
CA TYR A 101 2.29 18.27 -4.38
C TYR A 101 1.30 18.93 -5.33
N ARG A 102 0.05 18.45 -5.42
CA ARG A 102 -1.00 19.13 -6.21
C ARG A 102 -1.34 20.52 -5.70
N ASN A 103 -1.24 20.78 -4.39
CA ASN A 103 -1.57 22.09 -3.84
C ASN A 103 -0.54 23.18 -4.21
N ASN A 104 0.73 22.82 -4.40
CA ASN A 104 1.78 23.77 -4.80
C ASN A 104 1.63 24.28 -6.24
N TYR A 105 1.05 23.49 -7.16
CA TYR A 105 0.78 23.94 -8.54
C TYR A 105 -0.33 25.00 -8.63
N ARG A 106 -1.34 24.96 -7.74
CA ARG A 106 -2.46 25.93 -7.76
C ARG A 106 -2.04 27.34 -7.38
N HIS A 107 -0.99 27.50 -6.57
CA HIS A 107 -0.53 28.82 -6.13
C HIS A 107 0.18 29.62 -7.23
N TYR A 108 0.94 28.97 -8.11
CA TYR A 108 1.61 29.65 -9.23
C TYR A 108 0.64 30.21 -10.27
N HIS A 109 -0.46 29.49 -10.54
CA HIS A 109 -1.42 29.90 -11.56
C HIS A 109 -2.33 31.07 -11.12
N SER A 110 -2.53 31.24 -9.80
CA SER A 110 -3.27 32.37 -9.25
C SER A 110 -2.46 33.68 -9.29
N THR A 111 -1.14 33.61 -9.08
CA THR A 111 -0.27 34.80 -9.13
C THR A 111 0.11 35.19 -10.55
N GLY A 112 0.25 34.22 -11.48
CA GLY A 112 0.54 34.50 -12.89
C GLY A 112 -0.64 35.07 -13.68
N SER A 113 -1.88 34.75 -13.30
CA SER A 113 -3.07 35.34 -13.95
C SER A 113 -3.32 36.79 -13.51
N SER A 114 -2.87 37.20 -12.32
CA SER A 114 -3.02 38.60 -11.87
C SER A 114 -2.00 39.54 -12.50
N SER A 115 -0.80 39.08 -12.86
CA SER A 115 0.22 39.91 -13.51
C SER A 115 0.05 40.05 -15.02
N SER A 116 -0.67 39.13 -15.70
CA SER A 116 -0.99 39.27 -17.13
C SER A 116 -2.22 40.14 -17.44
N ILE A 117 -3.06 40.45 -16.44
CA ILE A 117 -4.26 41.31 -16.59
C ILE A 117 -3.96 42.75 -16.10
N ALA A 118 -2.79 42.99 -15.51
CA ALA A 118 -2.37 44.28 -14.97
C ALA A 118 -1.35 45.04 -15.85
N VAL A 119 -1.21 44.67 -17.13
CA VAL A 119 -0.35 45.36 -18.12
C VAL A 119 -1.17 45.84 -19.30
#